data_AF-A0A536W003-F1
#
_entry.id   AF-A0A536W003-F1
#
_cell.length_a   1.000
_cell.length_b   1.000
_cell.length_c   1.000
_cell.angle_alpha   90.00
_cell.angle_beta   90.00
_cell.angle_gamma   90.00
#
_symmetry.space_group_name_H-M   'P 1'
#
loop_
_entity.id
_entity.type
_entity.pdbx_description
1 polymer ?
#
loop_
_entity_poly.entity_id
_entity_poly.type
_entity_poly.pdbx_seq_one_letter_code
_entity_poly.pdbx_strand_id
1 'polypeptide(L)'
;MATMTSGLLPDASGHRPLLVREPYTQFEERLMIAEVLIHHLDVMRYLCGELRVVAARGARTVSDVAGETVAAIFLETASGAPVEVTGTMVAAGYPARPPDRLEVVGNKASATFADSELHLHGANPRNQRYDSERGYQASFDGAIAHFVDCLETGAPFETNPADNLETLRLVEHAYWAAGLQRLRGHS
;
A
#
# COMPACT_ATOMS: atom_id res chain seq x y z
N MET A 1 -3.18 5.15 -6.13
CA MET A 1 -2.30 3.96 -6.06
C MET A 1 -3.15 2.73 -5.81
N ALA A 2 -2.79 1.58 -6.38
CA ALA A 2 -3.58 0.38 -6.27
C ALA A 2 -2.74 -0.91 -6.28
N THR A 3 -3.23 -1.94 -5.61
CA THR A 3 -2.69 -3.30 -5.71
C THR A 3 -3.81 -4.33 -5.93
N MET A 4 -3.59 -5.25 -6.88
CA MET A 4 -4.59 -6.22 -7.31
C MET A 4 -3.94 -7.59 -7.37
N THR A 5 -4.12 -8.41 -6.34
CA THR A 5 -3.49 -9.73 -6.22
C THR A 5 -4.51 -10.85 -6.16
N SER A 6 -4.13 -12.02 -6.67
CA SER A 6 -4.87 -13.28 -6.50
C SER A 6 -4.39 -14.09 -5.30
N GLY A 7 -3.59 -13.51 -4.38
CA GLY A 7 -2.94 -14.24 -3.30
C GLY A 7 -3.89 -15.02 -2.37
N LEU A 8 -5.14 -14.57 -2.20
CA LEU A 8 -6.16 -15.30 -1.46
C LEU A 8 -7.07 -16.17 -2.33
N LEU A 9 -6.85 -16.28 -3.64
CA LEU A 9 -7.58 -17.26 -4.47
C LEU A 9 -6.80 -18.58 -4.51
N PRO A 10 -7.49 -19.73 -4.60
CA PRO A 10 -6.83 -21.01 -4.78
C PRO A 10 -6.15 -21.05 -6.16
N ASP A 11 -4.91 -21.53 -6.20
CA ASP A 11 -4.21 -21.86 -7.42
C ASP A 11 -4.69 -23.20 -8.01
N ALA A 12 -4.05 -23.66 -9.07
CA ALA A 12 -4.40 -24.94 -9.72
C ALA A 12 -4.25 -26.17 -8.80
N SER A 13 -3.48 -26.06 -7.71
CA SER A 13 -3.31 -27.10 -6.69
C SER A 13 -4.25 -26.93 -5.48
N GLY A 14 -5.12 -25.90 -5.49
CA GLY A 14 -6.03 -25.59 -4.40
C GLY A 14 -5.40 -24.79 -3.26
N HIS A 15 -4.11 -24.47 -3.34
CA HIS A 15 -3.42 -23.67 -2.32
C HIS A 15 -3.69 -22.19 -2.53
N ARG A 16 -3.77 -21.42 -1.43
CA ARG A 16 -3.83 -19.96 -1.48
C ARG A 16 -2.42 -19.40 -1.30
N PRO A 17 -1.79 -18.80 -2.33
CA PRO A 17 -0.38 -18.42 -2.27
C PRO A 17 -0.02 -17.48 -1.11
N LEU A 18 -0.91 -16.57 -0.72
CA LEU A 18 -0.70 -15.68 0.42
C LEU A 18 -0.60 -16.48 1.73
N LEU A 19 -1.50 -17.44 1.95
CA LEU A 19 -1.53 -18.22 3.19
C LEU A 19 -0.37 -19.21 3.29
N VAL A 20 0.15 -19.69 2.16
CA VAL A 20 1.37 -20.52 2.15
C VAL A 20 2.59 -19.68 2.53
N ARG A 21 2.66 -18.45 2.04
CA ARG A 21 3.81 -17.55 2.28
C ARG A 21 3.77 -16.93 3.67
N GLU A 22 2.60 -16.46 4.09
CA GLU A 22 2.37 -15.70 5.32
C GLU A 22 1.18 -16.31 6.09
N PRO A 23 1.34 -17.51 6.71
CA PRO A 23 0.24 -18.22 7.35
C PRO A 23 -0.48 -17.43 8.45
N TYR A 24 0.19 -16.47 9.08
CA TYR A 24 -0.39 -15.63 10.12
C TYR A 24 -1.55 -14.76 9.60
N THR A 25 -1.52 -14.35 8.33
CA THR A 25 -2.55 -13.49 7.70
C THR A 25 -3.94 -14.12 7.72
N GLN A 26 -4.03 -15.44 7.89
CA GLN A 26 -5.28 -16.15 8.07
C GLN A 26 -6.08 -15.65 9.28
N PHE A 27 -5.38 -15.24 10.35
CA PHE A 27 -5.98 -14.91 11.64
C PHE A 27 -6.06 -13.40 11.91
N GLU A 28 -5.46 -12.58 11.06
CA GLU A 28 -5.45 -11.13 11.23
C GLU A 28 -6.84 -10.53 10.97
N GLU A 29 -7.40 -9.87 11.98
CA GLU A 29 -8.70 -9.16 11.88
C GLU A 29 -8.61 -7.88 11.04
N ARG A 30 -7.39 -7.34 10.92
CA ARG A 30 -7.04 -6.12 10.22
C ARG A 30 -6.05 -6.48 9.13
N LEU A 31 -6.52 -6.62 7.90
CA LEU A 31 -5.76 -7.29 6.84
C LEU A 31 -5.41 -6.33 5.70
N MET A 32 -6.25 -6.14 4.68
CA MET A 32 -5.93 -5.31 3.52
C MET A 32 -5.44 -3.90 3.89
N ILE A 33 -6.11 -3.19 4.79
CA ILE A 33 -5.76 -1.82 5.14
C ILE A 33 -4.46 -1.79 5.96
N ALA A 34 -4.33 -2.66 6.96
CA ALA A 34 -3.21 -2.61 7.92
C ALA A 34 -1.93 -3.28 7.41
N GLU A 35 -2.05 -4.42 6.73
CA GLU A 35 -0.90 -5.22 6.29
C GLU A 35 -0.42 -4.83 4.88
N VAL A 36 -1.31 -4.26 4.03
CA VAL A 36 -0.98 -3.99 2.63
C VAL A 36 -1.06 -2.50 2.29
N LEU A 37 -2.21 -1.86 2.53
CA LEU A 37 -2.40 -0.47 2.14
C LEU A 37 -1.63 0.51 3.03
N ILE A 38 -1.12 0.11 4.20
CA ILE A 38 -0.22 0.95 5.00
C ILE A 38 0.99 1.42 4.17
N HIS A 39 1.59 0.52 3.38
CA HIS A 39 2.72 0.84 2.51
C HIS A 39 2.32 1.80 1.39
N HIS A 40 1.09 1.68 0.90
CA HIS A 40 0.55 2.56 -0.14
C HIS A 40 0.24 3.95 0.41
N LEU A 41 -0.32 4.02 1.63
CA LEU A 41 -0.58 5.26 2.33
C LEU A 41 0.75 6.01 2.60
N ASP A 42 1.79 5.27 2.98
CA ASP A 42 3.13 5.82 3.21
C ASP A 42 3.74 6.40 1.92
N VAL A 43 3.72 5.63 0.82
CA VAL A 43 4.18 6.11 -0.49
C VAL A 43 3.38 7.33 -0.96
N MET A 44 2.06 7.34 -0.76
CA MET A 44 1.26 8.50 -1.13
C MET A 44 1.56 9.72 -0.24
N ARG A 45 1.85 9.54 1.06
CA ARG A 45 2.34 10.63 1.92
C ARG A 45 3.69 11.16 1.43
N TYR A 46 4.61 10.27 1.07
CA TYR A 46 5.90 10.65 0.52
C TYR A 46 5.77 11.47 -0.77
N LEU A 47 4.90 11.05 -1.69
CA LEU A 47 4.73 11.70 -2.99
C LEU A 47 3.87 12.98 -2.97
N CYS A 48 2.85 13.02 -2.10
CA CYS A 48 1.84 14.08 -2.12
C CYS A 48 1.85 14.97 -0.86
N GLY A 49 2.73 14.69 0.10
CA GLY A 49 2.74 15.32 1.42
C GLY A 49 1.64 14.78 2.33
N GLU A 50 1.33 15.51 3.40
CA GLU A 50 0.31 15.10 4.37
C GLU A 50 -1.07 14.90 3.73
N LEU A 51 -1.73 13.81 4.15
CA LEU A 51 -3.02 13.37 3.64
C LEU A 51 -4.06 13.34 4.74
N ARG A 52 -5.33 13.45 4.36
CA ARG A 52 -6.48 13.24 5.24
C ARG A 52 -7.43 12.23 4.64
N VAL A 53 -7.87 11.25 5.43
CA VAL A 53 -8.95 10.33 5.02
C VAL A 53 -10.26 11.11 4.92
N VAL A 54 -10.92 10.99 3.77
CA VAL A 54 -12.25 11.56 3.50
C VAL A 54 -13.33 10.48 3.62
N ALA A 55 -13.09 9.31 3.05
CA ALA A 55 -13.97 8.16 3.13
C ALA A 55 -13.19 6.86 2.98
N ALA A 56 -13.71 5.76 3.52
CA ALA A 56 -13.17 4.45 3.28
C ALA A 56 -14.27 3.38 3.26
N ARG A 57 -14.00 2.29 2.56
CA ARG A 57 -14.79 1.06 2.58
C ARG A 57 -13.86 -0.13 2.55
N GLY A 58 -14.19 -1.16 3.32
CA GLY A 58 -13.51 -2.44 3.29
C GLY A 58 -14.52 -3.57 3.43
N ALA A 59 -14.17 -4.74 2.90
CA ALA A 59 -15.01 -5.93 3.02
C ALA A 59 -14.16 -7.20 3.11
N ARG A 60 -14.61 -8.15 3.94
CA ARG A 60 -14.15 -9.52 3.86
C ARG A 60 -14.96 -10.25 2.79
N THR A 61 -14.28 -10.73 1.76
CA THR A 61 -14.92 -11.43 0.62
C THR A 61 -14.57 -12.91 0.55
N VAL A 62 -13.65 -13.38 1.40
CA VAL A 62 -13.25 -14.80 1.52
C VAL A 62 -13.37 -15.23 2.98
N SER A 63 -13.94 -16.41 3.23
CA SER A 63 -14.17 -16.98 4.57
C SER A 63 -12.91 -17.46 5.28
N ASP A 64 -11.85 -17.69 4.51
CA ASP A 64 -10.64 -18.37 4.99
C ASP A 64 -9.72 -17.44 5.79
N VAL A 65 -10.02 -16.14 5.85
CA VAL A 65 -9.29 -15.15 6.63
C VAL A 65 -10.23 -14.40 7.59
N ALA A 66 -9.70 -13.84 8.67
CA ALA A 66 -10.51 -13.10 9.63
C ALA A 66 -10.89 -11.69 9.13
N GLY A 67 -9.91 -10.95 8.58
CA GLY A 67 -10.02 -9.54 8.21
C GLY A 67 -10.53 -9.24 6.80
N GLU A 68 -10.52 -7.95 6.47
CA GLU A 68 -10.96 -7.44 5.17
C GLU A 68 -9.97 -7.75 4.05
N THR A 69 -10.49 -8.25 2.93
CA THR A 69 -9.69 -8.73 1.78
C THR A 69 -9.68 -7.75 0.61
N VAL A 70 -10.53 -6.72 0.69
CA VAL A 70 -10.63 -5.62 -0.27
C VAL A 70 -10.86 -4.34 0.52
N ALA A 71 -10.23 -3.25 0.08
CA ALA A 71 -10.46 -1.93 0.64
C ALA A 71 -10.25 -0.83 -0.41
N ALA A 72 -10.96 0.27 -0.22
CA ALA A 72 -10.84 1.51 -0.96
C ALA A 72 -10.83 2.68 0.02
N ILE A 73 -9.86 3.57 -0.12
CA ILE A 73 -9.65 4.73 0.73
C ILE A 73 -9.58 5.95 -0.18
N PHE A 74 -10.47 6.91 0.07
CA PHE A 74 -10.48 8.22 -0.56
C PHE A 74 -9.86 9.22 0.41
N LEU A 75 -8.79 9.87 -0.04
CA LEU A 75 -8.00 10.83 0.71
C LEU A 75 -7.97 12.18 -0.01
N GLU A 76 -7.53 13.20 0.71
CA GLU A 76 -7.21 14.51 0.15
C GLU A 76 -5.85 14.99 0.64
N THR A 77 -5.15 15.76 -0.20
CA THR A 77 -3.95 16.50 0.20
C THR A 77 -4.33 17.77 0.97
N ALA A 78 -3.35 18.42 1.59
CA ALA A 78 -3.54 19.74 2.21
C ALA A 78 -4.07 20.82 1.24
N SER A 79 -3.85 20.68 -0.06
CA SER A 79 -4.38 21.58 -1.10
C SER A 79 -5.76 21.16 -1.64
N GLY A 80 -6.35 20.10 -1.11
CA GLY A 80 -7.65 19.57 -1.53
C GLY A 80 -7.60 18.70 -2.79
N ALA A 81 -6.41 18.29 -3.25
CA ALA A 81 -6.32 17.37 -4.38
C ALA A 81 -6.75 15.95 -3.96
N PRO A 82 -7.60 15.27 -4.74
CA PRO A 82 -8.07 13.93 -4.41
C PRO A 82 -6.98 12.89 -4.60
N VAL A 83 -6.93 11.91 -3.68
CA VAL A 83 -6.05 10.74 -3.75
C VAL A 83 -6.86 9.48 -3.48
N GLU A 84 -6.64 8.45 -4.29
CA GLU A 84 -7.28 7.15 -4.09
C GLU A 84 -6.22 6.08 -3.81
N VAL A 85 -6.47 5.27 -2.78
CA VAL A 85 -5.69 4.07 -2.44
C VAL A 85 -6.64 2.88 -2.39
N THR A 86 -6.42 1.88 -3.24
CA THR A 86 -7.27 0.68 -3.33
C THR A 86 -6.47 -0.61 -3.31
N GLY A 87 -7.06 -1.67 -2.79
CA GLY A 87 -6.42 -2.97 -2.74
C GLY A 87 -7.42 -4.11 -2.75
N THR A 88 -7.07 -5.21 -3.43
CA THR A 88 -7.79 -6.49 -3.33
C THR A 88 -6.84 -7.67 -3.34
N MET A 89 -7.11 -8.65 -2.48
CA MET A 89 -6.40 -9.94 -2.42
C MET A 89 -7.09 -11.05 -3.23
N VAL A 90 -8.21 -10.73 -3.86
CA VAL A 90 -9.10 -11.70 -4.53
C VAL A 90 -9.34 -11.34 -6.00
N ALA A 91 -8.32 -10.83 -6.69
CA ALA A 91 -8.38 -10.46 -8.10
C ALA A 91 -8.03 -11.66 -9.01
N ALA A 92 -9.06 -12.33 -9.55
CA ALA A 92 -8.86 -13.42 -10.50
C ALA A 92 -8.13 -12.94 -11.77
N GLY A 93 -7.17 -13.73 -12.25
CA GLY A 93 -6.35 -13.41 -13.43
C GLY A 93 -5.13 -12.52 -13.14
N TYR A 94 -5.02 -11.93 -11.95
CA TYR A 94 -3.82 -11.23 -11.51
C TYR A 94 -2.80 -12.20 -10.89
N PRO A 95 -1.50 -11.86 -10.88
CA PRO A 95 -0.50 -12.66 -10.17
C PRO A 95 -0.71 -12.61 -8.66
N ALA A 96 -0.17 -13.60 -7.93
CA ALA A 96 -0.22 -13.65 -6.47
C ALA A 96 0.69 -12.60 -5.78
N ARG A 97 1.64 -12.04 -6.54
CA ARG A 97 2.52 -10.96 -6.13
C ARG A 97 2.65 -9.96 -7.29
N PRO A 98 1.63 -9.13 -7.54
CA PRO A 98 1.69 -8.10 -8.57
C PRO A 98 2.65 -6.97 -8.15
N PRO A 99 3.27 -6.26 -9.10
CA PRO A 99 3.81 -4.93 -8.81
C PRO A 99 2.65 -3.97 -8.49
N ASP A 100 2.94 -2.96 -7.68
CA ASP A 100 2.00 -1.88 -7.41
C ASP A 100 1.68 -1.06 -8.67
N ARG A 101 0.53 -0.41 -8.65
CA ARG A 101 0.08 0.50 -9.71
C ARG A 101 -0.04 1.91 -9.17
N LEU A 102 0.49 2.87 -9.89
CA LEU A 102 0.44 4.29 -9.53
C LEU A 102 0.04 5.12 -10.74
N GLU A 103 -0.79 6.12 -10.50
CA GLU A 103 -1.05 7.19 -11.45
C GLU A 103 -1.02 8.52 -10.70
N VAL A 104 -0.29 9.49 -11.24
CA VAL A 104 -0.21 10.86 -10.72
C VAL A 104 -0.47 11.81 -11.88
N VAL A 105 -1.48 12.67 -11.74
CA VAL A 105 -1.88 13.61 -12.78
C VAL A 105 -1.52 15.02 -12.36
N GLY A 106 -0.67 15.67 -13.14
CA GLY A 106 -0.29 17.07 -12.98
C GLY A 106 -0.74 17.92 -14.17
N ASN A 107 -0.70 19.25 -14.00
CA ASN A 107 -1.09 20.19 -15.05
C ASN A 107 -0.10 20.29 -16.23
N LYS A 108 1.14 19.79 -16.07
CA LYS A 108 2.19 19.82 -17.11
C LYS A 108 2.52 18.44 -17.67
N ALA A 109 2.35 17.41 -16.84
CA ALA A 109 2.72 16.04 -17.13
C ALA A 109 1.92 15.11 -16.21
N SER A 110 1.79 13.85 -16.61
CA SER A 110 1.23 12.79 -15.76
C SER A 110 2.20 11.61 -15.76
N ALA A 111 2.18 10.78 -14.73
CA ALA A 111 3.01 9.60 -14.64
C ALA A 111 2.15 8.38 -14.31
N THR A 112 2.40 7.26 -14.99
CA THR A 112 1.77 5.97 -14.71
C THR A 112 2.84 4.92 -14.46
N PHE A 113 2.70 4.14 -13.39
CA PHE A 113 3.51 2.97 -13.11
C PHE A 113 2.62 1.73 -13.10
N ALA A 114 2.96 0.75 -13.94
CA ALA A 114 2.29 -0.54 -14.01
C ALA A 114 3.22 -1.58 -14.63
N ASP A 115 3.11 -2.83 -14.20
CA ASP A 115 3.85 -3.96 -14.80
C ASP A 115 5.37 -3.72 -14.88
N SER A 116 5.89 -3.06 -13.83
CA SER A 116 7.29 -2.62 -13.67
C SER A 116 7.77 -1.59 -14.69
N GLU A 117 6.87 -0.85 -15.32
CA GLU A 117 7.20 0.26 -16.21
C GLU A 117 6.61 1.58 -15.71
N LEU A 118 7.47 2.59 -15.60
CA LEU A 118 7.10 3.98 -15.39
C LEU A 118 7.03 4.70 -16.73
N HIS A 119 5.88 5.30 -17.01
CA HIS A 119 5.65 6.14 -18.19
C HIS A 119 5.37 7.56 -17.72
N LEU A 120 6.14 8.52 -18.22
CA LEU A 120 5.90 9.95 -18.09
C LEU A 120 5.22 10.45 -19.35
N HIS A 121 4.04 11.03 -19.19
CA HIS A 121 3.22 11.64 -20.22
C HIS A 121 3.38 13.15 -20.20
N GLY A 122 3.28 13.81 -21.36
CA GLY A 122 3.36 15.27 -21.48
C GLY A 122 4.19 15.71 -22.68
N ALA A 123 4.73 16.92 -22.63
CA ALA A 123 5.49 17.49 -23.74
C ALA A 123 6.78 16.71 -24.10
N ASN A 124 7.38 16.04 -23.11
CA ASN A 124 8.60 15.24 -23.27
C ASN A 124 8.38 13.84 -22.68
N PRO A 125 7.71 12.93 -23.40
CA PRO A 125 7.39 11.62 -22.88
C PRO A 125 8.66 10.78 -22.64
N ARG A 126 8.64 9.98 -21.57
CA ARG A 126 9.77 9.10 -21.17
C ARG A 126 9.25 7.83 -20.55
N ASN A 127 9.90 6.71 -20.87
CA ASN A 127 9.55 5.42 -20.30
C ASN A 127 10.78 4.80 -19.65
N GLN A 128 10.59 4.19 -18.49
CA GLN A 128 11.63 3.47 -17.78
C GLN A 128 11.08 2.16 -17.23
N ARG A 129 11.72 1.06 -17.60
CA ARG A 129 11.44 -0.26 -17.05
C ARG A 129 12.34 -0.53 -15.84
N TYR A 130 11.75 -1.08 -14.80
CA TYR A 130 12.42 -1.51 -13.58
C TYR A 130 12.46 -3.03 -13.51
N ASP A 131 13.55 -3.54 -12.97
CA ASP A 131 13.65 -4.92 -12.53
C ASP A 131 13.07 -5.00 -11.12
N SER A 132 11.92 -5.68 -10.97
CA SER A 132 11.20 -5.75 -9.70
C SER A 132 11.95 -6.53 -8.63
N GLU A 133 12.65 -7.60 -8.98
CA GLU A 133 13.39 -8.40 -8.00
C GLU A 133 14.60 -7.64 -7.49
N ARG A 134 15.36 -7.04 -8.43
CA ARG A 134 16.51 -6.21 -8.08
C ARG A 134 16.09 -4.98 -7.30
N GLY A 135 14.99 -4.33 -7.70
CA GLY A 135 14.43 -3.17 -7.00
C GLY A 135 14.01 -3.50 -5.57
N TYR A 136 13.38 -4.67 -5.37
CA TYR A 136 12.98 -5.13 -4.04
C TYR A 136 14.19 -5.33 -3.14
N GLN A 137 15.22 -6.05 -3.59
CA GLN A 137 16.44 -6.23 -2.79
C GLN A 137 17.15 -4.91 -2.50
N ALA A 138 17.30 -4.04 -3.51
CA ALA A 138 17.92 -2.74 -3.36
C ALA A 138 17.18 -1.84 -2.35
N SER A 139 15.86 -2.01 -2.19
CA SER A 139 15.09 -1.27 -1.17
C SER A 139 15.49 -1.66 0.26
N PHE A 140 15.76 -2.94 0.53
CA PHE A 140 16.26 -3.38 1.84
C PHE A 140 17.69 -2.91 2.08
N ASP A 141 18.56 -3.08 1.08
CA ASP A 141 19.96 -2.68 1.18
C ASP A 141 20.06 -1.17 1.47
N GLY A 142 19.28 -0.36 0.74
CA GLY A 142 19.21 1.08 0.94
C GLY A 142 18.65 1.49 2.30
N ALA A 143 17.56 0.86 2.75
CA ALA A 143 16.98 1.15 4.05
C ALA A 143 17.92 0.82 5.22
N ILE A 144 18.62 -0.32 5.15
CA ILE A 144 19.60 -0.73 6.17
C ILE A 144 20.82 0.19 6.14
N ALA A 145 21.35 0.51 4.96
CA ALA A 145 22.47 1.45 4.82
C ALA A 145 22.11 2.83 5.39
N HIS A 146 20.95 3.38 5.02
CA HIS A 146 20.45 4.65 5.55
C HIS A 146 20.31 4.62 7.07
N PHE A 147 19.80 3.52 7.63
CA PHE A 147 19.70 3.36 9.08
C PHE A 147 21.06 3.43 9.77
N VAL A 148 22.06 2.72 9.24
CA VAL A 148 23.43 2.74 9.78
C VAL A 148 24.05 4.13 9.64
N ASP A 149 23.93 4.77 8.48
CA ASP A 149 24.46 6.12 8.23
C ASP A 149 23.87 7.15 9.21
N CYS A 150 22.56 7.10 9.47
CA CYS A 150 21.90 7.97 10.46
C CYS A 150 22.39 7.70 11.89
N LEU A 151 22.66 6.44 12.26
CA LEU A 151 23.22 6.13 13.58
C LEU A 151 24.65 6.67 13.75
N GLU A 152 25.46 6.61 12.69
CA GLU A 152 26.85 7.08 12.72
C GLU A 152 26.95 8.61 12.71
N THR A 153 26.09 9.27 11.92
CA THR A 153 26.17 10.73 11.69
C THR A 153 25.27 11.55 12.61
N GLY A 154 24.24 10.95 13.19
CA GLY A 154 23.17 11.65 13.90
C GLY A 154 22.21 12.42 12.98
N ALA A 155 22.27 12.19 11.66
CA ALA A 155 21.32 12.74 10.72
C ALA A 155 19.89 12.19 10.98
N PRO A 156 18.84 12.96 10.69
CA PRO A 156 17.46 12.50 10.87
C PRO A 156 17.16 11.32 9.93
N PHE A 157 16.42 10.32 10.44
CA PHE A 157 15.92 9.22 9.60
C PHE A 157 14.84 9.73 8.64
N GLU A 158 14.86 9.23 7.40
CA GLU A 158 13.84 9.52 6.38
C GLU A 158 12.46 9.09 6.88
N THR A 159 12.36 7.87 7.42
CA THR A 159 11.15 7.30 8.04
C THR A 159 11.30 7.24 9.57
N ASN A 160 11.48 8.40 10.20
CA ASN A 160 11.59 8.45 11.65
C ASN A 160 10.26 8.04 12.35
N PRO A 161 10.30 7.64 13.63
CA PRO A 161 9.09 7.17 14.33
C PRO A 161 7.95 8.19 14.38
N ALA A 162 8.25 9.48 14.47
CA ALA A 162 7.22 10.51 14.52
C ALA A 162 6.50 10.66 13.16
N ASP A 163 7.23 10.56 12.06
CA ASP A 163 6.64 10.54 10.72
C ASP A 163 5.77 9.29 10.49
N ASN A 164 6.28 8.11 10.85
CA ASN A 164 5.52 6.86 10.67
C ASN A 164 4.23 6.81 11.52
N LEU A 165 4.17 7.55 12.63
CA LEU A 165 2.92 7.71 13.38
C LEU A 165 1.82 8.40 12.57
N GLU A 166 2.15 9.30 11.63
CA GLU A 166 1.15 9.90 10.75
C GLU A 166 0.60 8.88 9.74
N THR A 167 1.44 8.00 9.21
CA THR A 167 0.98 6.85 8.39
C THR A 167 0.04 5.94 9.20
N LEU A 168 0.39 5.62 10.45
CA LEU A 168 -0.49 4.83 11.33
C LEU A 168 -1.81 5.55 11.66
N ARG A 169 -1.80 6.88 11.79
CA ARG A 169 -3.04 7.66 11.96
C ARG A 169 -3.96 7.55 10.74
N LEU A 170 -3.41 7.55 9.52
CA LEU A 170 -4.20 7.31 8.30
C LEU A 170 -4.84 5.92 8.31
N VAL A 171 -4.11 4.90 8.73
CA VAL A 171 -4.63 3.53 8.88
C VAL A 171 -5.81 3.51 9.84
N GLU A 172 -5.66 4.06 11.06
CA GLU A 172 -6.75 4.09 12.04
C GLU A 172 -7.97 4.88 11.54
N HIS A 173 -7.74 6.02 10.88
CA HIS A 173 -8.82 6.81 10.29
C HIS A 173 -9.53 6.08 9.15
N ALA A 174 -8.80 5.29 8.35
CA ALA A 174 -9.39 4.46 7.30
C ALA A 174 -10.27 3.36 7.90
N TYR A 175 -9.82 2.66 8.94
CA TYR A 175 -10.66 1.70 9.66
C TYR A 175 -11.92 2.34 10.23
N TRP A 176 -11.79 3.52 10.86
CA TRP A 176 -12.93 4.26 11.39
C TRP A 176 -13.93 4.66 10.28
N ALA A 177 -13.45 5.25 9.18
CA ALA A 177 -14.29 5.66 8.06
C ALA A 177 -14.97 4.48 7.34
N ALA A 178 -14.33 3.31 7.36
CA ALA A 178 -14.89 2.06 6.84
C ALA A 178 -15.92 1.40 7.76
N GLY A 179 -16.05 1.84 9.02
CA GLY A 179 -16.88 1.17 10.02
C GLY A 179 -16.29 -0.16 10.51
N LEU A 180 -14.96 -0.31 10.38
CA LEU A 180 -14.19 -1.52 10.71
C LEU A 180 -13.30 -1.31 11.96
N GLN A 181 -13.56 -0.26 12.74
CA GLN A 181 -12.85 -0.03 13.99
C GLN A 181 -13.07 -1.21 14.97
N ARG A 182 -12.03 -1.57 15.73
CA ARG A 182 -12.23 -2.48 16.86
C ARG A 182 -13.14 -1.78 17.86
N LEU A 183 -14.33 -2.32 18.09
CA LEU A 183 -15.14 -1.88 19.22
C LEU A 183 -14.34 -2.20 20.47
N ARG A 184 -13.96 -1.18 21.25
CA ARG A 184 -13.45 -1.42 22.60
C ARG A 184 -14.59 -2.08 23.38
N GLY A 185 -14.50 -3.39 23.58
CA GLY A 185 -15.35 -4.09 24.52
C GLY A 185 -15.19 -3.42 25.88
N HIS A 186 -16.24 -2.76 26.33
CA HIS A 186 -16.36 -2.41 27.74
C HIS A 186 -16.71 -3.72 28.45
N SER A 187 -15.68 -4.43 28.89
CA SER A 187 -15.78 -5.42 29.96
C SER A 187 -15.68 -4.73 31.30
#